data_AF-A0A0B6TN07-F1
#
_entry.id   AF-A0A0B6TN07-F1
#
_cell.length_a   1.000
_cell.length_b   1.000
_cell.length_c   1.000
_cell.angle_alpha   90.00
_cell.angle_beta   90.00
_cell.angle_gamma   90.00
#
_symmetry.space_group_name_H-M   'P 1'
#
loop_
_entity.id
_entity.type
_entity.pdbx_description
1 polymer ?
#
loop_
_entity_poly.entity_id
_entity_poly.type
_entity_poly.pdbx_seq_one_letter_code
_entity_poly.pdbx_strand_id
1 'polypeptide(L)'
;MTPPLTPEQLLLIADEFCAAHRVQVRDFAALVAAASVPGARIHGLAVHADPAAAGAALARAVARLEPLSGRNRDFATACEAVYVRLAT
;
A
#
# COMPACT_ATOMS: atom_id res chain seq x y z
N MET A 1 4.76 -2.36 -16.93
CA MET A 1 4.81 -1.04 -16.28
C MET A 1 4.14 -1.18 -14.92
N THR A 2 4.73 -0.68 -13.82
CA THR A 2 4.08 -0.68 -12.51
C THR A 2 3.05 0.45 -12.45
N PRO A 3 1.74 0.17 -12.30
CA PRO A 3 0.76 1.24 -12.15
C PRO A 3 0.97 1.96 -10.82
N PRO A 4 0.76 3.29 -10.75
CA PRO A 4 0.76 4.01 -9.50
C PRO A 4 -0.44 3.60 -8.65
N LEU A 5 -0.31 3.72 -7.32
CA LEU A 5 -1.40 3.61 -6.37
C LEU A 5 -1.63 4.99 -5.77
N THR A 6 -2.83 5.56 -5.89
CA THR A 6 -3.10 6.87 -5.28
C THR A 6 -3.40 6.73 -3.78
N PRO A 7 -3.17 7.77 -2.97
CA PRO A 7 -3.56 7.76 -1.57
C PRO A 7 -5.05 7.44 -1.34
N GLU A 8 -5.94 7.94 -2.21
CA GLU A 8 -7.38 7.69 -2.15
C GLU A 8 -7.71 6.21 -2.40
N GLN A 9 -7.01 5.58 -3.35
CA GLN A 9 -7.16 4.14 -3.58
C GLN A 9 -6.71 3.33 -2.37
N LEU A 10 -5.59 3.70 -1.75
CA LEU A 10 -5.13 3.01 -0.54
C LEU A 10 -6.06 3.27 0.65
N LEU A 11 -6.66 4.46 0.76
CA LEU A 11 -7.67 4.74 1.77
C LEU A 11 -8.93 3.89 1.58
N LEU A 12 -9.42 3.71 0.35
CA LEU A 12 -10.55 2.81 0.08
C LEU A 12 -10.24 1.36 0.52
N ILE A 13 -9.02 0.88 0.27
CA ILE A 13 -8.59 -0.44 0.75
C ILE A 13 -8.54 -0.46 2.29
N ALA A 14 -8.06 0.62 2.92
CA ALA A 14 -8.01 0.74 4.37
C ALA A 14 -9.40 0.75 5.01
N ASP A 15 -10.36 1.48 4.43
CA ASP A 15 -11.73 1.57 4.94
C ASP A 15 -12.42 0.20 4.93
N GLU A 16 -12.34 -0.53 3.82
CA GLU A 16 -12.87 -1.89 3.71
C GLU A 16 -12.20 -2.85 4.71
N PHE A 17 -10.86 -2.79 4.83
CA PHE A 17 -10.12 -3.60 5.80
C PHE A 17 -10.52 -3.28 7.24
N CYS A 18 -10.66 -1.99 7.56
CA CYS A 18 -11.08 -1.51 8.88
C CYS A 18 -12.48 -2.00 9.24
N ALA A 19 -13.42 -1.91 8.31
CA ALA A 19 -14.79 -2.41 8.49
C ALA A 19 -14.83 -3.92 8.79
N ALA A 20 -14.03 -4.72 8.07
CA ALA A 20 -13.98 -6.17 8.24
C ALA A 20 -13.27 -6.62 9.54
N HIS A 21 -12.36 -5.81 10.08
CA HIS A 21 -11.45 -6.23 11.14
C HIS A 21 -11.53 -5.42 12.43
N ARG A 22 -12.47 -4.45 12.53
CA ARG A 22 -12.70 -3.60 13.70
C ARG A 22 -11.44 -2.86 14.17
N VAL A 23 -10.66 -2.38 13.20
CA VAL A 23 -9.53 -1.46 13.41
C VAL A 23 -9.88 -0.11 12.78
N GLN A 24 -9.05 0.91 12.99
CA GLN A 24 -9.26 2.25 12.45
C GLN A 24 -7.97 2.78 11.81
N VAL A 25 -8.11 3.62 10.79
CA VAL A 25 -7.00 4.45 10.31
C VAL A 25 -6.61 5.41 11.43
N ARG A 26 -5.33 5.40 11.83
CA ARG A 26 -4.77 6.29 12.85
C ARG A 26 -3.78 7.31 12.30
N ASP A 27 -3.24 7.05 11.11
CA ASP A 27 -2.24 7.90 10.48
C ASP A 27 -2.47 7.96 8.96
N PHE A 28 -3.07 9.06 8.51
CA PHE A 28 -3.30 9.30 7.08
C PHE A 28 -2.02 9.67 6.33
N ALA A 29 -1.02 10.27 7.00
CA ALA A 29 0.26 10.57 6.37
C ALA A 29 1.03 9.28 6.06
N ALA A 30 0.93 8.28 6.93
CA ALA A 30 1.45 6.93 6.69
C ALA A 30 0.78 6.27 5.47
N LEU A 31 -0.53 6.44 5.25
CA LEU A 31 -1.20 5.96 4.04
C LEU A 31 -0.67 6.67 2.79
N VAL A 32 -0.58 8.01 2.81
CA VAL A 32 -0.03 8.79 1.69
C VAL A 32 1.40 8.34 1.35
N ALA A 33 2.24 8.17 2.37
CA ALA A 33 3.62 7.71 2.21
C ALA A 33 3.67 6.28 1.62
N ALA A 34 2.88 5.36 2.14
CA ALA A 34 2.82 3.99 1.63
C ALA A 34 2.35 3.93 0.17
N ALA A 35 1.30 4.70 -0.19
CA ALA A 35 0.77 4.75 -1.55
C ALA A 35 1.80 5.25 -2.58
N SER A 36 2.74 6.11 -2.17
CA SER A 36 3.79 6.61 -3.07
C SER A 36 4.82 5.55 -3.49
N VAL A 37 4.91 4.42 -2.78
CA VAL A 37 5.97 3.43 -2.98
C VAL A 37 5.89 2.70 -4.32
N PRO A 38 4.76 2.06 -4.72
CA PRO A 38 4.72 1.26 -5.95
C PRO A 38 5.02 2.02 -7.24
N GLY A 39 4.67 3.31 -7.27
CA GLY A 39 4.87 4.21 -8.41
C GLY A 39 6.19 4.98 -8.37
N ALA A 40 7.08 4.72 -7.40
CA ALA A 40 8.28 5.52 -7.17
C ALA A 40 9.23 5.51 -8.38
N ARG A 41 9.76 6.70 -8.71
CA ARG A 41 10.74 6.90 -9.78
C ARG A 41 11.85 7.82 -9.33
N ILE A 42 13.08 7.55 -9.77
CA ILE A 42 14.25 8.40 -9.54
C ILE A 42 14.87 8.74 -10.90
N HIS A 43 14.99 10.02 -11.23
CA HIS A 43 15.41 10.48 -12.57
C HIS A 43 14.61 9.83 -13.72
N GLY A 44 13.31 9.61 -13.49
CA GLY A 44 12.43 8.97 -14.46
C GLY A 44 12.61 7.45 -14.59
N LEU A 45 13.52 6.83 -13.85
CA LEU A 45 13.70 5.39 -13.79
C LEU A 45 12.78 4.79 -12.74
N ALA A 46 12.08 3.70 -13.06
CA ALA A 46 11.27 2.98 -12.10
C ALA A 46 12.14 2.38 -10.99
N VAL A 47 11.76 2.61 -9.73
CA VAL A 47 12.47 2.04 -8.57
C VAL A 47 12.24 0.52 -8.46
N HIS A 48 11.10 0.04 -8.95
CA HIS A 48 10.71 -1.37 -8.92
C HIS A 48 10.69 -1.96 -10.32
N ALA A 49 11.24 -3.17 -10.47
CA ALA A 49 11.38 -3.85 -11.77
C ALA A 49 10.03 -4.34 -12.34
N ASP A 50 9.14 -4.79 -11.48
CA ASP A 50 7.86 -5.38 -11.84
C ASP A 50 6.79 -5.13 -10.74
N PRO A 51 5.50 -5.41 -11.04
CA PRO A 51 4.42 -5.25 -10.07
C PRO A 51 4.56 -6.06 -8.78
N ALA A 52 5.18 -7.25 -8.84
CA ALA A 52 5.36 -8.07 -7.64
C ALA A 52 6.37 -7.41 -6.68
N ALA A 53 7.49 -6.90 -7.21
CA ALA A 53 8.48 -6.16 -6.45
C ALA A 53 7.89 -4.87 -5.83
N ALA A 54 7.05 -4.16 -6.58
CA ALA A 54 6.35 -2.97 -6.12
C ALA A 54 5.31 -3.28 -5.03
N GLY A 55 4.52 -4.36 -5.19
CA GLY A 55 3.57 -4.82 -4.18
C GLY A 55 4.25 -5.23 -2.88
N ALA A 56 5.34 -6.00 -2.96
CA ALA A 56 6.13 -6.38 -1.79
C ALA A 56 6.73 -5.15 -1.08
N ALA A 57 7.12 -4.11 -1.83
CA ALA A 57 7.60 -2.86 -1.26
C ALA A 57 6.48 -2.07 -0.55
N LEU A 58 5.27 -2.03 -1.12
CA LEU A 58 4.08 -1.47 -0.48
C LEU A 58 3.78 -2.16 0.86
N ALA A 59 3.74 -3.50 0.88
CA ALA A 59 3.52 -4.26 2.11
C ALA A 59 4.56 -3.91 3.19
N ARG A 60 5.84 -3.86 2.84
CA ARG A 60 6.89 -3.47 3.79
C ARG A 60 6.70 -2.03 4.31
N ALA A 61 6.28 -1.10 3.45
CA ALA A 61 6.03 0.28 3.87
C ALA A 61 4.84 0.36 4.84
N VAL A 62 3.72 -0.27 4.50
CA VAL A 62 2.53 -0.33 5.37
C VAL A 62 2.86 -0.98 6.73
N ALA A 63 3.57 -2.10 6.72
CA ALA A 63 3.94 -2.80 7.95
C ALA A 63 4.87 -1.99 8.85
N ARG A 64 5.70 -1.10 8.29
CA ARG A 64 6.64 -0.25 9.04
C ARG A 64 6.02 1.07 9.51
N LEU A 65 5.18 1.68 8.69
CA LEU A 65 4.52 2.95 9.00
C LEU A 65 3.32 2.76 9.92
N GLU A 66 2.74 1.55 9.92
CA GLU A 66 1.63 1.16 10.79
C GLU A 66 0.43 2.13 10.75
N PRO A 67 -0.16 2.39 9.57
CA PRO A 67 -1.21 3.40 9.41
C PRO A 67 -2.50 3.10 10.19
N LEU A 68 -2.72 1.85 10.62
CA LEU A 68 -3.91 1.41 11.34
C LEU A 68 -3.63 1.25 12.85
N SER A 69 -4.70 1.32 13.65
CA SER A 69 -4.68 1.06 15.10
C SER A 69 -4.31 -0.38 15.48
N GLY A 70 -4.34 -1.31 14.52
CA GLY A 70 -3.91 -2.68 14.70
C GLY A 70 -3.86 -3.43 13.38
N ARG A 71 -3.35 -4.67 13.41
CA ARG A 71 -3.32 -5.59 12.26
C ARG A 71 -2.60 -5.06 11.00
N ASN A 72 -1.61 -4.18 11.18
CA ASN A 72 -0.86 -3.60 10.06
C ASN A 72 -0.13 -4.62 9.18
N ARG A 73 0.28 -5.77 9.72
CA ARG A 73 0.89 -6.86 8.92
C ARG A 73 -0.13 -7.57 8.03
N ASP A 74 -1.33 -7.81 8.54
CA ASP A 74 -2.43 -8.39 7.77
C ASP A 74 -2.89 -7.41 6.69
N PHE A 75 -3.01 -6.13 7.05
CA PHE A 75 -3.33 -5.05 6.12
C PHE A 75 -2.27 -4.90 5.03
N ALA A 76 -0.99 -4.94 5.38
CA ALA A 76 0.12 -4.93 4.42
C ALA A 76 0.01 -6.06 3.40
N THR A 77 -0.31 -7.28 3.86
CA THR A 77 -0.50 -8.44 3.00
C THR A 77 -1.69 -8.25 2.05
N ALA A 78 -2.80 -7.69 2.54
CA ALA A 78 -3.96 -7.35 1.71
C ALA A 78 -3.62 -6.28 0.66
N CYS A 79 -2.89 -5.23 1.03
CA CYS A 79 -2.45 -4.18 0.11
C CYS A 79 -1.58 -4.73 -1.03
N GLU A 80 -0.62 -5.60 -0.73
CA GLU A 80 0.22 -6.25 -1.74
C GLU A 80 -0.64 -7.10 -2.70
N ALA A 81 -1.51 -7.96 -2.16
CA ALA A 81 -2.35 -8.83 -2.97
C ALA A 81 -3.27 -8.04 -3.92
N VAL A 82 -3.90 -6.98 -3.40
CA VAL A 82 -4.76 -6.08 -4.20
C VAL A 82 -3.93 -5.37 -5.27
N TYR A 83 -2.78 -4.80 -4.91
CA TYR A 83 -1.92 -4.09 -5.85
C TYR A 83 -1.46 -4.99 -7.00
N VAL A 84 -0.91 -6.16 -6.68
CA VAL A 84 -0.42 -7.11 -7.68
C VAL A 84 -1.55 -7.53 -8.62
N ARG A 85 -2.74 -7.82 -8.08
CA ARG A 85 -3.89 -8.23 -8.89
C ARG A 85 -4.42 -7.13 -9.82
N LEU A 86 -4.32 -5.86 -9.44
CA LEU A 86 -4.71 -4.74 -10.30
C LEU A 86 -3.65 -4.40 -11.36
N ALA A 87 -2.41 -4.81 -11.13
CA ALA A 87 -1.28 -4.51 -11.99
C ALA A 87 -0.95 -5.61 -13.02
N THR A 88 -1.70 -6.72 -12.98
CA THR A 88 -1.59 -7.86 -13.91
C THR A 88 -2.71 -7.80 -14.93
#